data_AF-A0A7R9D8I8-F1
#
_entry.id   AF-A0A7R9D8I8-F1
#
_cell.length_a   1.000
_cell.length_b   1.000
_cell.length_c   1.000
_cell.angle_alpha   90.00
_cell.angle_beta   90.00
_cell.angle_gamma   90.00
#
_symmetry.space_group_name_H-M   'P 1'
#
loop_
_entity.id
_entity.type
_entity.pdbx_description
1 polymer ?
#
loop_
_entity_poly.entity_id
_entity_poly.type
_entity_poly.pdbx_seq_one_letter_code
_entity_poly.pdbx_strand_id
1 'polypeptide(L)'
;VVHDCNEGVRSVERMEELMQLSKHLKFDRGIKTMPLYSSSRWLVKKGKLTELKPEYFNSRSIYVFIFNDMLFLARKRRLFPQHAERYLLLDHCTRENVRLMNTEALLHLPDKFSAGFCMLLTLLSNHKQKKISKLIYFTCESDRHRWTEALNPPQPERTSQIIKKIEDWPQVVVKWSYTAKQNDELSLEVSDIINVINKSSDGWYQGERVRDGEKGWFPGNYTVALVPEFMRNRANDRHAIMSVYCV
;
A
#
# COMPACT_ATOMS: atom_id res chain seq x y z
N VAL A 1 -22.58 21.66 1.92
CA VAL A 1 -22.96 21.45 3.33
C VAL A 1 -22.43 20.11 3.87
N VAL A 2 -22.96 18.93 3.48
CA VAL A 2 -22.43 17.63 3.98
C VAL A 2 -20.98 17.36 3.52
N HIS A 3 -20.65 17.73 2.28
CA HIS A 3 -19.28 17.62 1.74
C HIS A 3 -18.26 18.47 2.52
N ASP A 4 -18.64 19.70 2.91
CA ASP A 4 -17.78 20.62 3.64
C ASP A 4 -17.58 20.20 5.10
N CYS A 5 -18.61 19.62 5.73
CA CYS A 5 -18.50 19.02 7.06
C CYS A 5 -17.57 17.78 7.04
N ASN A 6 -17.70 16.93 6.01
CA ASN A 6 -16.86 15.73 5.88
C ASN A 6 -15.38 16.07 5.63
N GLU A 7 -15.08 17.12 4.86
CA GLU A 7 -13.69 17.58 4.70
C GLU A 7 -13.17 18.27 5.97
N GLY A 8 -14.02 18.96 6.73
CA GLY A 8 -13.68 19.51 8.04
C GLY A 8 -13.24 18.45 9.03
N VAL A 9 -14.03 17.38 9.19
CA VAL A 9 -13.70 16.24 10.07
C VAL A 9 -12.40 15.55 9.63
N ARG A 10 -12.27 15.24 8.34
CA ARG A 10 -11.05 14.64 7.78
C ARG A 10 -9.82 15.52 7.97
N SER A 11 -9.97 16.84 7.90
CA SER A 11 -8.87 17.78 8.12
C SER A 11 -8.37 17.74 9.57
N VAL A 12 -9.29 17.65 10.54
CA VAL A 12 -8.95 17.51 11.96
C VAL A 12 -8.23 16.20 12.24
N GLU A 13 -8.74 15.06 11.73
CA GLU A 13 -8.10 13.75 11.89
C GLU A 13 -6.68 13.72 11.30
N ARG A 14 -6.50 14.29 10.09
CA ARG A 14 -5.18 14.43 9.46
C ARG A 14 -4.24 15.27 10.32
N MET A 15 -4.74 16.36 10.90
CA MET A 15 -3.95 17.25 11.77
C MET A 15 -3.56 16.55 13.08
N GLU A 16 -4.48 15.82 13.71
CA GLU A 16 -4.21 15.02 14.91
C GLU A 16 -3.15 13.95 14.64
N GLU A 17 -3.22 13.26 13.51
CA GLU A 17 -2.20 12.28 13.13
C GLU A 17 -0.82 12.95 12.98
N LEU A 18 -0.75 14.11 12.33
CA LEU A 18 0.50 14.87 12.21
C LEU A 18 1.02 15.35 13.58
N MET A 19 0.13 15.76 14.50
CA MET A 19 0.50 16.13 15.87
C MET A 19 1.02 14.94 16.68
N GLN A 20 0.45 13.75 16.51
CA GLN A 20 0.97 12.55 17.15
C GLN A 20 2.31 12.15 16.55
N LEU A 21 2.47 12.25 15.23
CA LEU A 21 3.73 11.91 14.57
C LEU A 21 4.86 12.88 14.96
N SER A 22 4.60 14.18 15.05
CA SER A 22 5.60 15.20 15.38
C SER A 22 6.23 14.99 16.77
N LYS A 23 5.46 14.48 17.74
CA LYS A 23 5.95 14.15 19.11
C LYS A 23 7.04 13.07 19.08
N HIS A 24 6.99 12.21 18.06
CA HIS A 24 7.79 11.00 17.96
C HIS A 24 8.88 11.07 16.87
N LEU A 25 8.71 11.94 15.87
CA LEU A 25 9.64 12.13 14.77
C LEU A 25 10.59 13.31 15.04
N LYS A 26 11.89 13.03 15.13
CA LYS A 26 12.94 14.05 15.30
C LYS A 26 13.87 14.09 14.09
N PHE A 27 14.36 15.27 13.76
CA PHE A 27 15.37 15.48 12.72
C PHE A 27 16.74 15.06 13.25
N ASP A 28 17.49 14.27 12.47
CA ASP A 28 18.89 13.99 12.80
C ASP A 28 19.77 15.23 12.56
N ARG A 29 20.99 15.22 13.12
CA ARG A 29 21.95 16.31 12.93
C ARG A 29 22.28 16.47 11.45
N GLY A 30 22.16 17.70 10.96
CA GLY A 30 22.49 18.04 9.56
C GLY A 30 21.40 17.66 8.55
N ILE A 31 20.18 17.36 9.00
CA ILE A 31 18.99 17.32 8.15
C ILE A 31 18.34 18.71 8.15
N LYS A 32 17.98 19.21 6.97
CA LYS A 32 17.27 20.49 6.83
C LYS A 32 15.91 20.37 7.52
N THR A 33 15.63 21.26 8.46
CA THR A 33 14.34 21.28 9.15
C THR A 33 13.25 21.80 8.20
N MET A 34 12.05 21.28 8.37
CA MET A 34 10.84 21.79 7.74
C MET A 34 9.68 21.75 8.74
N PRO A 35 8.66 22.60 8.56
CA PRO A 35 7.43 22.43 9.31
C PRO A 35 6.79 21.10 8.92
N LEU A 36 6.62 20.19 9.89
CA LEU A 36 5.83 18.97 9.67
C LEU A 36 4.35 19.34 9.48
N TYR A 37 3.90 20.35 10.22
CA TYR A 37 2.57 20.92 10.14
C TYR A 37 2.42 21.77 8.89
N SER A 38 1.44 21.42 8.06
CA SER A 38 0.94 22.27 6.99
C SER A 38 -0.55 22.02 6.88
N SER A 39 -1.33 23.07 6.62
CA SER A 39 -2.78 22.95 6.40
C SER A 39 -3.12 22.06 5.20
N SER A 40 -2.16 21.86 4.29
CA SER A 40 -2.30 21.04 3.10
C SER A 40 -1.55 19.72 3.15
N ARG A 41 -0.89 19.36 4.27
CA ARG A 41 -0.15 18.11 4.38
C ARG A 41 -0.98 17.04 5.07
N TRP A 42 -0.94 15.82 4.57
CA TRP A 42 -1.46 14.65 5.26
C TRP A 42 -0.58 13.43 5.00
N LEU A 43 -0.58 12.52 5.97
CA LEU A 43 0.10 11.25 5.83
C LEU A 43 -0.74 10.32 4.94
N VAL A 44 -0.12 9.78 3.90
CA VAL A 44 -0.71 8.82 2.96
C VAL A 44 -0.44 7.39 3.41
N LYS A 45 0.82 7.09 3.78
CA LYS A 45 1.21 5.76 4.30
C LYS A 45 2.47 5.89 5.15
N LYS A 46 2.55 5.12 6.23
CA LYS A 46 3.80 4.92 6.99
C LYS A 46 4.04 3.44 7.25
N GLY A 47 5.30 3.04 7.35
CA GLY A 47 5.61 1.66 7.69
C GLY A 47 7.10 1.33 7.66
N LYS A 48 7.40 0.14 8.17
CA LYS A 48 8.74 -0.45 8.17
C LYS A 48 8.96 -1.19 6.86
N LEU A 49 10.09 -0.90 6.22
CA LEU A 49 10.60 -1.58 5.04
C LEU A 49 12.01 -2.12 5.30
N THR A 50 12.47 -3.02 4.43
CA THR A 50 13.81 -3.60 4.49
C THR A 50 14.68 -3.01 3.39
N GLU A 51 15.71 -2.26 3.77
CA GLU A 51 16.76 -1.81 2.84
C GLU A 51 17.84 -2.88 2.75
N LEU A 52 18.09 -3.37 1.53
CA LEU A 52 19.18 -4.28 1.23
C LEU A 52 20.43 -3.48 0.84
N LYS A 53 21.59 -3.92 1.33
CA LYS A 53 22.90 -3.44 0.89
C LYS A 53 23.68 -4.59 0.25
N PRO A 54 23.60 -4.75 -1.08
CA PRO A 54 24.26 -5.85 -1.77
C PRO A 54 25.79 -5.81 -1.58
N GLU A 55 26.39 -4.62 -1.53
CA GLU A 55 27.83 -4.42 -1.30
C GLU A 55 28.37 -5.10 -0.03
N TYR A 56 27.53 -5.22 1.00
CA TYR A 56 27.92 -5.75 2.31
C TYR A 56 27.09 -6.96 2.72
N PHE A 57 26.27 -7.50 1.81
CA PHE A 57 25.33 -8.59 2.05
C PHE A 57 24.52 -8.45 3.35
N ASN A 58 24.15 -7.21 3.70
CA ASN A 58 23.39 -6.93 4.90
C ASN A 58 22.06 -6.26 4.58
N SER A 59 21.16 -6.32 5.55
CA SER A 59 19.87 -5.64 5.48
C SER A 59 19.67 -4.81 6.74
N ARG A 60 18.89 -3.74 6.61
CA ARG A 60 18.49 -2.92 7.75
C ARG A 60 17.05 -2.48 7.62
N SER A 61 16.41 -2.28 8.77
CA SER A 61 15.08 -1.69 8.81
C SER A 61 15.14 -0.20 8.53
N ILE A 62 14.32 0.26 7.59
CA ILE A 62 14.07 1.67 7.30
C ILE A 62 12.58 1.94 7.49
N TYR A 63 12.22 3.10 8.02
CA TYR A 63 10.84 3.54 8.09
C TYR A 63 10.61 4.60 7.02
N VAL A 64 9.53 4.43 6.27
CA VAL A 64 9.13 5.37 5.22
C VAL A 64 7.82 6.00 5.64
N PHE A 65 7.74 7.33 5.53
CA PHE A 65 6.53 8.10 5.71
C PHE A 65 6.26 8.83 4.40
N ILE A 66 5.14 8.51 3.78
CA ILE A 66 4.67 9.12 2.55
C ILE A 66 3.62 10.14 2.95
N PHE A 67 3.90 11.40 2.65
CA PHE A 67 2.92 12.47 2.68
C PHE A 67 2.45 12.75 1.26
N ASN A 68 1.39 13.53 1.12
CA ASN A 68 0.89 13.97 -0.18
C ASN A 68 1.89 14.84 -0.95
N ASP A 69 2.75 15.60 -0.25
CA ASP A 69 3.71 16.54 -0.82
C ASP A 69 5.19 16.15 -0.57
N MET A 70 5.46 15.31 0.43
CA MET A 70 6.82 14.88 0.80
C MET A 70 6.98 13.37 1.03
N LEU A 71 8.21 12.88 0.95
CA LEU A 71 8.59 11.54 1.42
C LEU A 71 9.73 11.65 2.43
N PHE A 72 9.56 10.97 3.56
CA PHE A 72 10.51 10.95 4.67
C PHE A 72 11.07 9.55 4.86
N LEU A 73 12.38 9.46 5.04
CA LEU A 73 13.11 8.25 5.38
C LEU A 73 13.63 8.37 6.80
N ALA A 74 13.35 7.40 7.66
CA ALA A 74 13.75 7.43 9.06
C ALA A 74 14.27 6.07 9.55
N ARG A 75 14.87 6.09 10.73
CA ARG A 75 15.11 4.87 11.53
C ARG A 75 14.34 4.96 12.85
N LYS A 76 13.83 3.82 13.33
CA LYS A 76 13.30 3.72 14.69
C LYS A 76 14.46 3.69 15.69
N ARG A 77 14.43 4.54 16.70
CA ARG A 77 15.38 4.48 17.82
C ARG A 77 15.01 3.29 18.69
N ARG A 78 15.96 2.39 18.95
CA ARG A 78 15.81 1.36 19.97
C ARG A 78 15.83 2.04 21.33
N LEU A 79 14.66 2.20 21.93
CA LEU A 79 14.48 2.65 23.29
C LEU A 79 13.90 1.47 24.09
N PHE A 80 14.02 1.53 25.42
CA PHE A 80 13.43 0.54 26.30
C PHE A 80 11.92 0.35 26.02
N PRO A 81 11.35 -0.85 26.25
CA PRO A 81 9.95 -1.18 25.94
C PRO A 81 8.93 -0.19 26.51
N GLN A 82 9.25 0.48 27.62
CA GLN A 82 8.40 1.50 28.23
C GLN A 82 8.35 2.87 27.50
N HIS A 83 9.12 3.07 26.43
CA HIS A 83 9.13 4.33 25.69
C HIS A 83 8.32 4.24 24.41
N ALA A 84 7.50 5.28 24.18
CA ALA A 84 6.80 5.47 22.91
C ALA A 84 7.77 5.41 21.73
N GLU A 85 7.30 4.90 20.59
CA GLU A 85 8.10 4.75 19.38
C GLU A 85 8.71 6.09 18.98
N ARG A 86 10.04 6.18 18.85
CA ARG A 86 10.70 7.40 18.37
C ARG A 86 11.42 7.16 17.07
N TYR A 87 11.22 8.07 16.13
CA TYR A 87 11.81 8.05 14.80
C TYR A 87 12.86 9.14 14.69
N LEU A 88 13.97 8.80 14.04
CA LEU A 88 15.00 9.75 13.67
C LEU A 88 15.04 9.86 12.15
N LEU A 89 14.67 11.03 11.63
CA LEU A 89 14.63 11.32 10.20
C LEU A 89 16.05 11.33 9.65
N LEU A 90 16.29 10.49 8.65
CA LEU A 90 17.56 10.30 7.96
C LEU A 90 17.62 11.08 6.66
N ASP A 91 16.49 11.23 5.97
CA ASP A 91 16.41 11.97 4.72
C ASP A 91 14.96 12.34 4.38
N HIS A 92 14.79 13.28 3.46
CA HIS A 92 13.52 13.62 2.87
C HIS A 92 13.66 14.21 1.47
N CYS A 93 12.58 14.18 0.69
CA CYS A 93 12.43 14.94 -0.55
C CYS A 93 10.95 15.32 -0.78
N THR A 94 10.70 16.18 -1.77
CA THR A 94 9.34 16.42 -2.28
C THR A 94 8.87 15.21 -3.12
N ARG A 95 7.56 15.05 -3.26
CA ARG A 95 6.97 13.87 -3.92
C ARG A 95 7.33 13.73 -5.38
N GLU A 96 7.45 14.84 -6.09
CA GLU A 96 7.91 14.89 -7.49
C GLU A 96 9.33 14.29 -7.67
N ASN A 97 10.14 14.33 -6.61
CA ASN A 97 11.51 13.85 -6.60
C ASN A 97 11.63 12.39 -6.12
N VAL A 98 10.52 11.65 -6.04
CA VAL A 98 10.53 10.22 -5.73
C VAL A 98 10.31 9.39 -6.98
N ARG A 99 11.12 8.35 -7.15
CA ARG A 99 10.94 7.30 -8.15
C ARG A 99 11.05 5.93 -7.49
N LEU A 100 10.21 5.01 -7.94
CA LEU A 100 10.26 3.61 -7.56
C LEU A 100 10.29 2.78 -8.84
N MET A 101 11.32 1.97 -9.01
CA MET A 101 11.54 1.20 -10.24
C MET A 101 11.69 -0.28 -9.90
N ASN A 102 11.12 -1.15 -10.75
CA ASN A 102 11.32 -2.58 -10.64
C ASN A 102 12.80 -2.94 -10.93
N THR A 103 13.38 -3.82 -10.12
CA THR A 103 14.78 -4.24 -10.26
C THR A 103 14.97 -5.55 -11.02
N GLU A 104 13.89 -6.24 -11.40
CA GLU A 104 13.94 -7.48 -12.20
C GLU A 104 14.77 -7.31 -13.49
N ALA A 105 14.80 -6.11 -14.06
CA ALA A 105 15.57 -5.82 -15.27
C ALA A 105 17.01 -5.32 -15.04
N LEU A 106 17.42 -5.03 -13.79
CA LEU A 106 18.59 -4.19 -13.51
C LEU A 106 19.65 -4.82 -12.58
N LEU A 107 19.37 -5.91 -11.87
CA LEU A 107 20.29 -6.45 -10.86
C LEU A 107 20.36 -7.98 -10.88
N HIS A 108 21.58 -8.52 -11.00
CA HIS A 108 21.90 -9.90 -10.64
C HIS A 108 21.94 -10.02 -9.11
N LEU A 109 20.77 -10.17 -8.49
CA LEU A 109 20.67 -10.35 -7.04
C LEU A 109 21.04 -11.79 -6.65
N PRO A 110 21.67 -12.02 -5.48
CA PRO A 110 21.91 -13.36 -4.97
C PRO A 110 20.60 -14.14 -4.82
N ASP A 111 20.60 -15.45 -5.11
CA ASP A 111 19.40 -16.34 -5.14
C ASP A 111 18.50 -16.27 -3.88
N LYS A 112 19.04 -15.83 -2.75
CA LYS A 112 18.28 -15.61 -1.50
C LYS A 112 17.27 -14.47 -1.59
N PHE A 113 17.40 -13.57 -2.56
CA PHE A 113 16.47 -12.48 -2.79
C PHE A 113 15.75 -12.74 -4.11
N SER A 114 14.51 -13.23 -4.05
CA SER A 114 13.66 -13.30 -5.24
C SER A 114 13.55 -11.89 -5.83
N ALA A 115 14.12 -11.68 -7.02
CA ALA A 115 14.25 -10.37 -7.65
C ALA A 115 12.90 -9.64 -7.79
N GLY A 116 11.80 -10.38 -7.91
CA GLY A 116 10.45 -9.82 -8.00
C GLY A 116 9.87 -9.22 -6.71
N PHE A 117 10.58 -9.32 -5.59
CA PHE A 117 10.22 -8.62 -4.35
C PHE A 117 11.14 -7.45 -4.02
N CYS A 118 12.01 -7.05 -4.95
CA CYS A 118 12.88 -5.89 -4.81
C CYS A 118 12.41 -4.73 -5.69
N MET A 119 12.52 -3.50 -5.19
CA MET A 119 12.38 -2.28 -5.99
C MET A 119 13.45 -1.26 -5.59
N LEU A 120 13.85 -0.43 -6.54
CA LEU A 120 14.80 0.64 -6.32
C LEU A 120 14.04 1.94 -6.00
N LEU A 121 14.03 2.32 -4.72
CA LEU A 121 13.52 3.61 -4.28
C LEU A 121 14.61 4.67 -4.50
N THR A 122 14.33 5.67 -5.33
CA THR A 122 15.27 6.74 -5.65
C THR A 122 14.67 8.10 -5.28
N LEU A 123 15.41 8.84 -4.46
CA LEU A 123 15.22 10.26 -4.22
C LEU A 123 16.07 10.98 -5.28
N LEU A 124 15.44 11.55 -6.30
CA LEU A 124 16.12 12.25 -7.40
C LEU A 124 16.87 13.49 -6.90
N SER A 125 16.22 14.23 -6.01
CA SER A 125 16.82 15.33 -5.28
C SER A 125 16.33 15.33 -3.83
N ASN A 126 17.22 15.03 -2.91
CA ASN A 126 16.94 15.06 -1.48
C ASN A 126 17.11 16.48 -0.90
N HIS A 127 16.95 16.62 0.42
CA HIS A 127 17.13 17.89 1.13
C HIS A 127 18.51 18.58 0.98
N LYS A 128 19.52 17.84 0.53
CA LYS A 128 20.88 18.30 0.22
C LYS A 128 21.14 18.43 -1.29
N GLN A 129 20.09 18.37 -2.11
CA GLN A 129 20.19 18.36 -3.58
C GLN A 129 21.03 17.19 -4.12
N LYS A 130 20.97 16.03 -3.46
CA LYS A 130 21.69 14.82 -3.87
C LYS A 130 20.70 13.74 -4.31
N LYS A 131 21.09 13.00 -5.34
CA LYS A 131 20.42 11.77 -5.73
C LYS A 131 20.83 10.64 -4.79
N ILE A 132 19.84 9.91 -4.26
CA ILE A 132 20.07 8.76 -3.39
C ILE A 132 19.16 7.62 -3.84
N SER A 133 19.71 6.41 -3.96
CA SER A 133 18.96 5.21 -4.29
C SER A 133 19.09 4.18 -3.17
N LYS A 134 17.99 3.47 -2.90
CA LYS A 134 17.87 2.43 -1.88
C LYS A 134 17.21 1.21 -2.48
N LEU A 135 17.85 0.06 -2.36
CA LEU A 135 17.26 -1.21 -2.74
C LEU A 135 16.31 -1.65 -1.62
N ILE A 136 15.02 -1.68 -1.91
CA ILE A 136 13.97 -2.02 -0.96
C ILE A 136 13.46 -3.43 -1.26
N TYR A 137 13.44 -4.27 -0.24
CA TYR A 137 12.86 -5.60 -0.28
C TYR A 137 11.50 -5.61 0.43
N PHE A 138 10.52 -6.24 -0.21
CA PHE A 138 9.17 -6.43 0.27
C PHE A 138 8.96 -7.88 0.69
N THR A 139 8.16 -8.12 1.72
CA THR A 139 7.92 -9.48 2.23
C THR A 139 6.96 -10.28 1.36
N CYS A 140 6.13 -9.61 0.55
CA CYS A 140 5.21 -10.23 -0.40
C CYS A 140 4.87 -9.27 -1.55
N GLU A 141 4.23 -9.80 -2.58
CA GLU A 141 3.78 -9.01 -3.73
C GLU A 141 2.75 -7.94 -3.35
N SER A 142 1.80 -8.25 -2.46
CA SER A 142 0.81 -7.26 -2.02
C SER A 142 1.45 -6.09 -1.30
N ASP A 143 2.45 -6.33 -0.45
CA ASP A 143 3.19 -5.24 0.19
C ASP A 143 3.89 -4.38 -0.88
N ARG A 144 4.59 -5.02 -1.82
CA ARG A 144 5.21 -4.33 -2.98
C ARG A 144 4.20 -3.46 -3.74
N HIS A 145 3.04 -4.01 -4.08
CA HIS A 145 1.99 -3.33 -4.82
C HIS A 145 1.43 -2.14 -4.04
N ARG A 146 1.10 -2.33 -2.77
CA ARG A 146 0.55 -1.29 -1.87
C ARG A 146 1.50 -0.11 -1.71
N TRP A 147 2.80 -0.37 -1.57
CA TRP A 147 3.81 0.70 -1.54
C TRP A 147 3.97 1.38 -2.90
N THR A 148 3.82 0.65 -4.00
CA THR A 148 3.86 1.22 -5.36
C THR A 148 2.69 2.17 -5.60
N GLU A 149 1.47 1.76 -5.27
CA GLU A 149 0.26 2.59 -5.40
C GLU A 149 0.35 3.84 -4.51
N ALA A 150 0.80 3.69 -3.27
CA ALA A 150 0.99 4.83 -2.37
C ALA A 150 2.04 5.82 -2.90
N LEU A 151 3.04 5.36 -3.63
CA LEU A 151 4.09 6.21 -4.22
C LEU A 151 3.69 6.82 -5.56
N ASN A 152 2.91 6.09 -6.35
CA ASN A 152 2.43 6.49 -7.68
C ASN A 152 0.92 6.27 -7.75
N PRO A 153 0.11 7.15 -7.12
CA PRO A 153 -1.34 7.00 -7.15
C PRO A 153 -1.83 7.06 -8.61
N PRO A 154 -2.84 6.26 -8.98
CA PRO A 154 -3.40 6.30 -10.33
C PRO A 154 -3.91 7.72 -10.66
N GLN A 155 -3.53 8.22 -11.82
CA GLN A 155 -3.98 9.55 -12.29
C GLN A 155 -5.50 9.56 -12.55
N PRO A 156 -6.18 10.71 -12.42
CA PRO A 156 -7.64 10.82 -12.56
C PRO A 156 -8.22 10.26 -13.87
N GLU A 157 -7.46 10.35 -14.96
CA GLU A 157 -7.85 9.80 -16.27
C GLU A 157 -7.88 8.28 -16.27
N ARG A 158 -6.90 7.64 -15.60
CA ARG A 158 -6.91 6.19 -15.34
C ARG A 158 -8.06 5.83 -14.41
N THR A 159 -8.33 6.64 -13.38
CA THR A 159 -9.46 6.44 -12.47
C THR A 159 -10.79 6.43 -13.23
N SER A 160 -10.96 7.30 -14.23
CA SER A 160 -12.16 7.35 -15.06
C SER A 160 -12.32 6.11 -15.95
N GLN A 161 -11.22 5.53 -16.44
CA GLN A 161 -11.21 4.26 -17.15
C GLN A 161 -11.42 3.06 -16.23
N ILE A 162 -10.90 3.13 -15.00
CA ILE A 162 -11.15 2.14 -13.94
C ILE A 162 -12.63 2.16 -13.57
N ILE A 163 -13.24 3.33 -13.37
CA ILE A 163 -14.66 3.52 -13.07
C ILE A 163 -15.55 2.87 -14.14
N LYS A 164 -15.20 3.03 -15.42
CA LYS A 164 -15.91 2.32 -16.52
C LYS A 164 -15.73 0.79 -16.50
N LYS A 165 -14.70 0.27 -15.85
CA LYS A 165 -14.48 -1.17 -15.62
C LYS A 165 -15.17 -1.70 -14.34
N ILE A 166 -15.65 -0.81 -13.45
CA ILE A 166 -16.29 -1.18 -12.17
C ILE A 166 -17.61 -1.93 -12.39
N GLU A 167 -18.32 -1.63 -13.48
CA GLU A 167 -19.60 -2.29 -13.80
C GLU A 167 -19.47 -3.80 -14.05
N ASP A 168 -18.25 -4.33 -14.25
CA ASP A 168 -17.96 -5.76 -14.46
C ASP A 168 -17.09 -6.39 -13.36
N TRP A 169 -16.88 -5.73 -12.22
CA TRP A 169 -16.02 -6.29 -11.17
C TRP A 169 -16.64 -7.53 -10.50
N PRO A 170 -15.88 -8.64 -10.38
CA PRO A 170 -16.38 -9.83 -9.72
C PRO A 170 -16.66 -9.53 -8.25
N GLN A 171 -17.89 -9.79 -7.82
CA GLN A 171 -18.28 -9.64 -6.42
C GLN A 171 -17.89 -10.89 -5.62
N VAL A 172 -17.56 -10.70 -4.36
CA VAL A 172 -17.34 -11.77 -3.40
C VAL A 172 -18.18 -11.55 -2.16
N VAL A 173 -18.63 -12.64 -1.53
CA VAL A 173 -19.26 -12.64 -0.21
C VAL A 173 -18.28 -13.12 0.84
N VAL A 174 -18.19 -12.39 1.94
CA VAL A 174 -17.34 -12.76 3.08
C VAL A 174 -17.94 -13.96 3.82
N LYS A 175 -17.13 -14.99 4.03
CA LYS A 175 -17.48 -16.20 4.80
C LYS A 175 -16.86 -16.23 6.19
N TRP A 176 -15.74 -15.53 6.38
CA TRP A 176 -15.05 -15.44 7.66
C TRP A 176 -14.70 -14.00 7.97
N SER A 177 -14.85 -13.60 9.23
CA SER A 177 -14.48 -12.26 9.68
C SER A 177 -12.98 -12.05 9.70
N TYR A 178 -12.53 -10.83 9.42
CA TYR A 178 -11.13 -10.44 9.45
C TYR A 178 -10.99 -9.05 10.07
N THR A 179 -10.05 -8.86 10.99
CA THR A 179 -9.76 -7.54 11.55
C THR A 179 -8.54 -6.96 10.87
N ALA A 180 -8.69 -5.78 10.28
CA ALA A 180 -7.60 -5.04 9.66
C ALA A 180 -6.46 -4.82 10.67
N LYS A 181 -5.25 -5.19 10.27
CA LYS A 181 -4.01 -5.02 11.03
C LYS A 181 -3.21 -3.80 10.56
N GLN A 182 -3.51 -3.30 9.36
CA GLN A 182 -2.89 -2.13 8.77
C GLN A 182 -3.95 -1.13 8.27
N ASN A 183 -3.62 0.16 8.22
CA ASN A 183 -4.56 1.22 7.84
C ASN A 183 -5.10 1.09 6.40
N ASP A 184 -4.44 0.32 5.55
CA ASP A 184 -4.82 0.04 4.17
C ASP A 184 -5.55 -1.30 4.00
N GLU A 185 -5.78 -2.03 5.09
CA GLU A 185 -6.55 -3.28 5.10
C GLU A 185 -8.02 -3.01 5.41
N LEU A 186 -8.90 -3.79 4.78
CA LEU A 186 -10.34 -3.75 4.97
C LEU A 186 -10.73 -4.81 6.00
N SER A 187 -11.34 -4.38 7.11
CA SER A 187 -11.96 -5.33 8.04
C SER A 187 -13.15 -6.01 7.37
N LEU A 188 -13.34 -7.30 7.62
CA LEU A 188 -14.41 -8.10 7.01
C LEU A 188 -15.38 -8.60 8.08
N GLU A 189 -16.67 -8.51 7.81
CA GLU A 189 -17.71 -9.19 8.57
C GLU A 189 -18.42 -10.22 7.70
N VAL A 190 -18.88 -11.32 8.31
CA VAL A 190 -19.58 -12.39 7.59
C VAL A 190 -20.81 -11.82 6.88
N SER A 191 -20.99 -12.21 5.62
CA SER A 191 -22.03 -11.73 4.69
C SER A 191 -21.79 -10.36 4.06
N ASP A 192 -20.68 -9.67 4.37
CA ASP A 192 -20.28 -8.49 3.60
C ASP A 192 -20.12 -8.84 2.11
N ILE A 193 -20.60 -7.96 1.25
CA ILE A 193 -20.39 -8.03 -0.20
C ILE A 193 -19.28 -7.05 -0.58
N ILE A 194 -18.32 -7.52 -1.36
CA ILE A 194 -17.17 -6.72 -1.77
C ILE A 194 -17.02 -6.77 -3.28
N ASN A 195 -16.93 -5.60 -3.90
CA ASN A 195 -16.54 -5.45 -5.30
C ASN A 195 -15.02 -5.60 -5.39
N VAL A 196 -14.52 -6.65 -6.06
CA VAL A 196 -13.07 -6.88 -6.16
C VAL A 196 -12.47 -6.01 -7.25
N ILE A 197 -11.58 -5.10 -6.84
CA ILE A 197 -10.84 -4.15 -7.67
C ILE A 197 -9.61 -4.80 -8.30
N ASN A 198 -8.86 -5.54 -7.48
CA ASN A 198 -7.58 -6.13 -7.86
C ASN A 198 -7.32 -7.43 -7.08
N LYS A 199 -6.54 -8.34 -7.66
CA LYS A 199 -6.08 -9.58 -7.02
C LYS A 199 -4.56 -9.69 -7.15
N SER A 200 -3.89 -9.85 -6.03
CA SER A 200 -2.45 -10.13 -5.98
C SER A 200 -2.19 -11.64 -6.02
N SER A 201 -1.02 -12.07 -6.51
CA SER A 201 -0.70 -13.51 -6.61
C SER A 201 -0.52 -14.18 -5.25
N ASP A 202 -0.29 -13.40 -4.20
CA ASP A 202 -0.16 -13.87 -2.81
C ASP A 202 -1.53 -14.08 -2.11
N GLY A 203 -2.63 -14.06 -2.87
CA GLY A 203 -3.96 -14.39 -2.38
C GLY A 203 -4.72 -13.25 -1.71
N TRP A 204 -4.18 -12.04 -1.71
CA TRP A 204 -4.87 -10.84 -1.23
C TRP A 204 -5.64 -10.15 -2.33
N TYR A 205 -6.83 -9.67 -1.98
CA TYR A 205 -7.71 -8.90 -2.86
C TYR A 205 -7.79 -7.46 -2.37
N GLN A 206 -7.88 -6.52 -3.30
CA GLN A 206 -8.27 -5.14 -3.02
C GLN A 206 -9.73 -4.99 -3.40
N GLY A 207 -10.54 -4.41 -2.52
CA GLY A 207 -11.97 -4.32 -2.72
C GLY A 207 -12.60 -3.06 -2.16
N GLU A 208 -13.82 -2.80 -2.60
CA GLU A 208 -14.73 -1.84 -1.99
C GLU A 208 -15.91 -2.59 -1.37
N ARG A 209 -16.13 -2.42 -0.07
CA ARG A 209 -17.26 -3.03 0.62
C ARG A 209 -18.55 -2.28 0.29
N VAL A 210 -19.56 -3.02 -0.16
CA VAL A 210 -20.80 -2.43 -0.69
C VAL A 210 -21.61 -1.69 0.39
N ARG A 211 -21.54 -2.12 1.66
CA ARG A 211 -22.40 -1.58 2.72
C ARG A 211 -22.08 -0.12 3.10
N ASP A 212 -20.82 0.28 3.02
CA ASP A 212 -20.31 1.57 3.52
C ASP A 212 -19.31 2.25 2.57
N GLY A 213 -18.93 1.59 1.47
CA GLY A 213 -17.98 2.13 0.48
C GLY A 213 -16.52 2.11 0.96
N GLU A 214 -16.22 1.46 2.09
CA GLU A 214 -14.85 1.36 2.58
C GLU A 214 -13.99 0.54 1.61
N LYS A 215 -12.76 1.02 1.38
CA LYS A 215 -11.80 0.40 0.47
C LYS A 215 -10.58 -0.08 1.23
N GLY A 216 -10.09 -1.24 0.85
CA GLY A 216 -8.85 -1.76 1.40
C GLY A 216 -8.51 -3.15 0.89
N TRP A 217 -7.39 -3.64 1.41
CA TRP A 217 -6.89 -4.98 1.13
C TRP A 217 -7.41 -6.00 2.12
N PHE A 218 -7.78 -7.18 1.65
CA PHE A 218 -8.29 -8.26 2.50
C PHE A 218 -7.86 -9.63 1.97
N PRO A 219 -7.78 -10.65 2.84
CA PRO A 219 -7.41 -12.00 2.43
C PRO A 219 -8.51 -12.63 1.56
N GLY A 220 -8.20 -12.95 0.31
CA GLY A 220 -9.19 -13.46 -0.65
C GLY A 220 -9.80 -14.80 -0.25
N ASN A 221 -9.04 -15.64 0.47
CA ASN A 221 -9.52 -16.92 1.00
C ASN A 221 -10.58 -16.79 2.10
N TYR A 222 -10.88 -15.58 2.57
CA TYR A 222 -11.96 -15.32 3.52
C TYR A 222 -13.31 -15.11 2.81
N THR A 223 -13.32 -15.19 1.48
CA THR A 223 -14.45 -14.83 0.63
C THR A 223 -14.75 -15.90 -0.41
N VAL A 224 -15.97 -15.90 -0.93
CA VAL A 224 -16.41 -16.77 -2.02
C VAL A 224 -16.99 -15.90 -3.13
N ALA A 225 -16.66 -16.21 -4.39
CA ALA A 225 -17.22 -15.49 -5.53
C ALA A 225 -18.76 -15.54 -5.54
N LEU A 226 -19.38 -14.38 -5.65
CA LEU A 226 -20.79 -14.25 -5.98
C LEU A 226 -20.90 -14.39 -7.49
N VAL A 227 -21.18 -15.62 -7.93
CA VAL A 227 -21.50 -15.90 -9.33
C VAL A 227 -22.99 -15.64 -9.52
N PRO A 228 -23.40 -14.68 -10.36
CA PRO A 228 -24.81 -14.50 -10.71
C PRO A 228 -25.41 -15.80 -11.25
N GLU A 229 -26.66 -16.12 -10.89
CA GLU A 229 -27.31 -17.40 -11.23
C GLU A 229 -27.26 -17.74 -12.73
N PHE A 230 -27.31 -16.74 -13.62
CA PHE A 230 -27.22 -16.95 -15.07
C PHE A 230 -25.85 -17.47 -15.55
N MET A 231 -24.77 -17.25 -14.79
CA MET A 231 -23.44 -17.82 -15.08
C MET A 231 -23.28 -19.23 -14.50
N ARG A 232 -24.04 -19.58 -13.46
CA ARG A 232 -24.10 -20.95 -12.89
C ARG A 232 -24.63 -21.95 -13.92
N ASN A 233 -25.62 -21.55 -14.70
CA ASN A 233 -26.21 -22.42 -15.74
C ASN A 233 -25.21 -22.73 -16.88
N ARG A 234 -24.37 -21.77 -17.28
CA ARG A 234 -23.32 -22.03 -18.31
C ARG A 234 -22.15 -22.90 -17.82
N ALA A 235 -21.89 -22.92 -16.51
CA ALA A 235 -20.85 -23.78 -15.93
C ALA A 235 -21.30 -25.24 -15.83
N ASN A 236 -22.61 -25.49 -15.67
CA ASN A 236 -23.19 -26.83 -15.76
C ASN A 236 -23.20 -27.34 -17.21
N ASP A 237 -23.41 -26.48 -18.21
CA ASP A 237 -23.35 -26.89 -19.63
C ASP A 237 -21.95 -27.32 -20.07
N ARG A 238 -20.87 -26.81 -19.44
CA ARG A 238 -19.50 -27.26 -19.74
C ARG A 238 -19.20 -28.68 -19.23
N HIS A 239 -19.93 -29.17 -18.23
CA HIS A 239 -19.84 -30.57 -17.80
C HIS A 239 -20.67 -31.51 -18.68
N ALA A 240 -21.66 -31.01 -19.41
CA ALA A 240 -22.45 -31.81 -20.35
C ALA A 240 -21.74 -32.03 -21.70
N ILE A 241 -20.74 -31.22 -22.06
CA ILE A 241 -20.02 -31.32 -23.34
C ILE A 241 -18.81 -32.27 -23.28
N MET A 242 -18.37 -32.70 -22.09
CA MET A 242 -17.27 -33.67 -21.94
C MET A 242 -17.70 -35.15 -21.93
N SER A 243 -18.97 -35.47 -22.21
CA SER A 243 -19.47 -36.85 -22.26
C SER A 243 -19.78 -37.38 -23.67
N VAL A 244 -19.41 -36.65 -24.74
CA VAL A 244 -19.69 -37.07 -26.14
C VAL A 244 -18.41 -37.44 -26.92
N TYR A 245 -17.23 -37.40 -26.29
CA TYR A 245 -15.98 -37.86 -26.90
C TYR A 245 -15.28 -38.93 -26.05
N CYS A 246 -15.99 -40.04 -25.80
CA CYS A 246 -15.38 -41.33 -25.47
C CYS A 246 -16.29 -42.45 -26.00
N VAL A 247 -16.11 -42.77 -27.28
CA VAL A 247 -16.31 -44.13 -27.82
C VAL A 247 -15.09 -44.42 -28.69
#